data_AF-A0A2D7FCS9-F1
#
_entry.id   AF-A0A2D7FCS9-F1
#
_cell.length_a   1.000
_cell.length_b   1.000
_cell.length_c   1.000
_cell.angle_alpha   90.00
_cell.angle_beta   90.00
_cell.angle_gamma   90.00
#
_symmetry.space_group_name_H-M   'P 1'
#
loop_
_entity.id
_entity.type
_entity.pdbx_description
1 polymer ?
#
loop_
_entity_poly.entity_id
_entity_poly.type
_entity_poly.pdbx_seq_one_letter_code
_entity_poly.pdbx_strand_id
1 'polypeptide(L)'
;MHTVAVLKASCNPTGRINRKGFLHLALIILAIQIATYGLTIGLGMQTNSLTLRAFDLATLWICLTAATKRLHDTDRGAVWILYAIAGSLAFSVGIIVAAILLFGQTVLLPQSPYYFWLITLATLPAFIATLWLHFAKGDEGRNRYGPAPGQSGFSAGYPDQKLAALVDQ
;
A
#
# COMPACT_ATOMS: atom_id res chain seq x y z
N MET A 1 -2.15 -23.70 7.80
CA MET A 1 -2.48 -22.72 8.88
C MET A 1 -1.73 -21.38 8.76
N HIS A 2 -0.53 -21.32 8.16
CA HIS A 2 0.21 -20.07 7.99
C HIS A 2 -0.50 -18.98 7.15
N THR A 3 -1.19 -19.35 6.06
CA THR A 3 -1.81 -18.38 5.13
C THR A 3 -2.90 -17.53 5.77
N VAL A 4 -3.77 -18.14 6.58
CA VAL A 4 -4.87 -17.45 7.27
C VAL A 4 -4.32 -16.46 8.30
N ALA A 5 -3.27 -16.82 9.02
CA ALA A 5 -2.61 -15.93 9.98
C ALA A 5 -1.97 -14.71 9.29
N VAL A 6 -1.32 -14.92 8.14
CA VAL A 6 -0.74 -13.82 7.34
C VAL A 6 -1.82 -12.89 6.80
N LEU A 7 -2.95 -13.44 6.34
CA LEU A 7 -4.05 -12.63 5.82
C LEU A 7 -4.72 -11.82 6.94
N LYS A 8 -5.00 -12.44 8.09
CA LYS A 8 -5.53 -11.74 9.28
C LYS A 8 -4.56 -10.65 9.77
N ALA A 9 -3.26 -10.94 9.79
CA ALA A 9 -2.25 -9.95 10.12
C ALA A 9 -2.24 -8.82 9.08
N SER A 10 -2.37 -9.11 7.79
CA SER A 10 -2.37 -8.10 6.74
C SER A 10 -3.60 -7.20 6.76
N CYS A 11 -4.73 -7.64 7.30
CA CYS A 11 -5.94 -6.81 7.44
C CYS A 11 -5.96 -5.94 8.72
N ASN A 12 -5.05 -6.18 9.67
CA ASN A 12 -4.97 -5.44 10.92
C ASN A 12 -3.83 -4.40 10.85
N PRO A 13 -4.07 -3.09 11.06
CA PRO A 13 -3.03 -2.07 11.01
C PRO A 13 -2.08 -2.07 12.21
N THR A 14 -2.38 -2.81 13.27
CA THR A 14 -1.56 -2.85 14.50
C THR A 14 -0.38 -3.80 14.40
N GLY A 15 0.74 -3.46 15.07
CA GLY A 15 1.99 -4.21 14.99
C GLY A 15 2.97 -3.61 14.00
N ARG A 16 4.01 -4.36 13.64
CA ARG A 16 5.11 -3.91 12.77
C ARG A 16 5.37 -4.90 11.65
N ILE A 17 5.92 -4.41 10.54
CA ILE A 17 6.38 -5.22 9.41
C ILE A 17 7.79 -4.80 9.00
N ASN A 18 8.70 -5.75 8.82
CA ASN A 18 10.07 -5.46 8.38
C ASN A 18 10.12 -5.29 6.84
N ARG A 19 11.28 -4.87 6.31
CA ARG A 19 11.48 -4.64 4.87
C ARG A 19 11.18 -5.88 4.02
N LYS A 20 11.58 -7.06 4.49
CA LYS A 20 11.37 -8.34 3.78
C LYS A 20 9.89 -8.67 3.70
N GLY A 21 9.18 -8.62 4.83
CA GLY A 21 7.74 -8.87 4.89
C GLY A 21 6.95 -7.87 4.03
N PHE A 22 7.34 -6.60 4.06
CA PHE A 22 6.73 -5.55 3.24
C PHE A 22 6.89 -5.83 1.74
N LEU A 23 8.11 -6.17 1.29
CA LEU A 23 8.35 -6.52 -0.11
C LEU A 23 7.59 -7.78 -0.55
N HIS A 24 7.60 -8.83 0.27
CA HIS A 24 6.87 -10.07 -0.04
C HIS A 24 5.37 -9.82 -0.20
N LEU A 25 4.78 -9.06 0.73
CA LEU A 25 3.36 -8.70 0.65
C LEU A 25 3.06 -7.86 -0.58
N ALA A 26 3.91 -6.88 -0.91
CA ALA A 26 3.77 -6.06 -2.11
C ALA A 26 3.82 -6.90 -3.40
N LEU A 27 4.74 -7.87 -3.48
CA LEU A 27 4.85 -8.78 -4.63
C LEU A 27 3.62 -9.69 -4.77
N ILE A 28 3.09 -10.22 -3.66
CA ILE A 28 1.87 -11.02 -3.65
C ILE A 28 0.69 -10.19 -4.16
N ILE A 29 0.51 -8.98 -3.63
CA ILE A 29 -0.57 -8.07 -4.05
C ILE A 29 -0.44 -7.73 -5.54
N LEU A 30 0.76 -7.41 -6.00
CA LEU A 30 1.02 -7.13 -7.41
C LEU A 30 0.66 -8.31 -8.31
N ALA A 31 1.07 -9.53 -7.93
CA ALA A 31 0.74 -10.74 -8.68
C ALA A 31 -0.78 -10.97 -8.75
N ILE A 32 -1.50 -10.77 -7.64
CA ILE A 32 -2.96 -10.88 -7.61
C ILE A 32 -3.60 -9.81 -8.50
N GLN A 33 -3.15 -8.56 -8.46
CA GLN A 33 -3.69 -7.50 -9.33
C GLN A 33 -3.46 -7.83 -10.80
N ILE A 34 -2.24 -8.22 -11.20
CA ILE A 34 -1.92 -8.59 -12.59
C ILE A 34 -2.83 -9.74 -13.04
N ALA A 35 -2.99 -10.78 -12.21
CA ALA A 35 -3.85 -11.92 -12.53
C ALA A 35 -5.32 -11.50 -12.69
N THR A 36 -5.86 -10.71 -11.75
CA THR A 36 -7.26 -10.25 -11.79
C THR A 36 -7.54 -9.37 -13.01
N TYR A 37 -6.67 -8.39 -13.29
CA TYR A 37 -6.84 -7.51 -14.45
C TYR A 37 -6.61 -8.26 -15.77
N GLY A 38 -5.61 -9.14 -15.83
CA GLY A 38 -5.35 -9.99 -17.00
C GLY A 38 -6.53 -10.90 -17.33
N LEU A 39 -7.13 -11.52 -16.32
CA LEU A 39 -8.33 -12.35 -16.48
C LEU A 39 -9.53 -11.52 -16.94
N THR A 40 -9.76 -10.36 -16.34
CA THR A 40 -10.85 -9.44 -16.70
C THR A 40 -10.75 -9.03 -18.17
N ILE A 41 -9.56 -8.66 -18.63
CA ILE A 41 -9.29 -8.29 -20.03
C ILE A 41 -9.45 -9.52 -20.94
N GLY A 42 -8.87 -10.67 -20.58
CA GLY A 42 -8.93 -11.90 -21.38
C GLY A 42 -10.35 -12.44 -21.58
N LEU A 43 -11.26 -12.18 -20.64
CA LEU A 43 -12.68 -12.54 -20.74
C LEU A 43 -13.55 -11.45 -21.39
N GLY A 44 -12.96 -10.33 -21.85
CA GLY A 44 -13.70 -9.22 -22.46
C GLY A 44 -14.62 -8.47 -21.47
N MET A 45 -14.35 -8.58 -20.16
CA MET A 45 -15.14 -7.92 -19.14
C MET A 45 -14.78 -6.44 -19.01
N GLN A 46 -15.75 -5.62 -18.56
CA GLN A 46 -15.50 -4.21 -18.31
C GLN A 46 -14.58 -4.02 -17.09
N THR A 47 -13.46 -3.35 -17.29
CA THR A 47 -12.49 -3.00 -16.23
C THR A 47 -12.99 -1.90 -15.29
N ASN A 48 -14.15 -1.28 -15.56
CA ASN A 48 -14.78 -0.32 -14.67
C ASN A 48 -15.99 -0.89 -13.92
N SER A 49 -16.12 -2.22 -13.84
CA SER A 49 -17.21 -2.87 -13.10
C SER A 49 -17.12 -2.60 -11.59
N LEU A 50 -18.28 -2.52 -10.92
CA LEU A 50 -18.37 -2.34 -9.47
C LEU A 50 -17.58 -3.42 -8.70
N THR A 51 -17.60 -4.66 -9.20
CA THR A 51 -16.85 -5.78 -8.63
C THR A 51 -15.35 -5.51 -8.60
N LEU A 52 -14.78 -5.01 -9.70
CA LEU A 52 -13.35 -4.70 -9.75
C LEU A 52 -13.00 -3.52 -8.85
N ARG A 53 -13.91 -2.52 -8.73
CA ARG A 53 -13.75 -1.41 -7.78
C ARG A 53 -13.76 -1.86 -6.32
N ALA A 54 -14.63 -2.81 -5.97
CA ALA A 54 -14.64 -3.39 -4.63
C ALA A 54 -13.35 -4.17 -4.34
N PHE A 55 -12.83 -4.90 -5.33
CA PHE A 55 -11.53 -5.58 -5.25
C PHE A 55 -10.36 -4.59 -5.10
N ASP A 56 -10.35 -3.49 -5.86
CA ASP A 56 -9.34 -2.44 -5.74
C ASP A 56 -9.36 -1.83 -4.33
N LEU A 57 -10.55 -1.57 -3.78
CA LEU A 57 -10.71 -1.01 -2.43
C LEU A 57 -10.20 -1.97 -1.34
N ALA A 58 -10.52 -3.26 -1.47
CA ALA A 58 -10.01 -4.29 -0.56
C ALA A 58 -8.48 -4.38 -0.63
N THR A 59 -7.92 -4.31 -1.83
CA THR A 59 -6.47 -4.32 -2.04
C THR A 59 -5.81 -3.07 -1.48
N LEU A 60 -6.42 -1.89 -1.70
CA LEU A 60 -5.97 -0.63 -1.14
C LEU A 60 -5.93 -0.68 0.40
N TRP A 61 -6.94 -1.26 1.03
CA TRP A 61 -6.95 -1.46 2.48
C TRP A 61 -5.73 -2.26 2.96
N ILE A 62 -5.42 -3.38 2.31
CA ILE A 62 -4.24 -4.22 2.65
C ILE A 62 -2.93 -3.46 2.42
N CYS A 63 -2.84 -2.64 1.37
CA CYS A 63 -1.66 -1.79 1.15
C CYS A 63 -1.51 -0.74 2.26
N LEU A 64 -2.61 -0.12 2.70
CA LEU A 64 -2.61 0.89 3.76
C LEU A 64 -2.23 0.30 5.11
N THR A 65 -2.73 -0.89 5.46
CA THR A 65 -2.34 -1.59 6.70
C THR A 65 -0.85 -1.97 6.67
N ALA A 66 -0.34 -2.45 5.53
CA ALA A 66 1.07 -2.79 5.36
C ALA A 66 1.97 -1.55 5.48
N ALA A 67 1.62 -0.44 4.83
CA ALA A 67 2.33 0.83 4.92
C ALA A 67 2.30 1.38 6.37
N THR A 68 1.16 1.26 7.05
CA THR A 68 1.02 1.66 8.47
C THR A 68 1.97 0.86 9.35
N LYS A 69 1.98 -0.47 9.21
CA LYS A 69 2.92 -1.34 9.94
C LYS A 69 4.37 -1.04 9.63
N ARG A 70 4.68 -0.61 8.40
CA ARG A 70 6.03 -0.26 7.99
C ARG A 70 6.47 1.07 8.62
N LEU A 71 5.57 2.05 8.70
CA LEU A 71 5.78 3.29 9.44
C LEU A 71 5.98 3.02 10.94
N HIS A 72 5.14 2.17 11.53
CA HIS A 72 5.27 1.73 12.92
C HIS A 72 6.63 1.06 13.19
N ASP A 73 7.20 0.36 12.22
CA ASP A 73 8.53 -0.22 12.36
C ASP A 73 9.65 0.84 12.48
N THR A 74 9.38 2.08 12.08
CA THR A 74 10.30 3.23 12.19
C THR A 74 9.85 4.23 13.28
N ASP A 75 9.03 3.76 14.21
CA ASP A 75 8.38 4.53 15.27
C ASP A 75 7.58 5.76 14.78
N ARG A 76 7.04 5.71 13.56
CA ARG A 76 6.17 6.76 12.99
C ARG A 76 4.71 6.34 13.03
N GLY A 77 3.82 7.28 13.35
CA GLY A 77 2.37 7.02 13.38
C GLY A 77 1.72 7.04 11.99
N ALA A 78 0.49 6.53 11.91
CA ALA A 78 -0.28 6.47 10.66
C ALA A 78 -0.59 7.84 10.02
N VAL A 79 -0.48 8.94 10.78
CA VAL A 79 -0.67 10.32 10.25
C VAL A 79 0.27 10.63 9.09
N TRP A 80 1.45 9.99 9.02
CA TRP A 80 2.37 10.13 7.91
C TRP A 80 1.80 9.63 6.58
N ILE A 81 0.86 8.67 6.61
CA ILE A 81 0.13 8.24 5.42
C ILE A 81 -0.78 9.36 4.92
N LEU A 82 -1.44 10.09 5.83
CA LEU A 82 -2.29 11.22 5.44
C LEU A 82 -1.47 12.33 4.78
N TYR A 83 -0.28 12.63 5.32
CA TYR A 83 0.65 13.58 4.68
C TYR A 83 1.13 13.08 3.32
N ALA A 84 1.44 11.78 3.18
CA ALA A 84 1.83 11.20 1.91
C ALA A 84 0.69 11.26 0.87
N ILE A 85 -0.55 10.97 1.28
CA ILE A 85 -1.74 11.07 0.42
C ILE A 85 -1.97 12.52 0.00
N ALA A 86 -1.97 13.45 0.95
CA ALA A 86 -2.20 14.87 0.67
C ALA A 86 -1.12 15.45 -0.25
N GLY A 87 0.15 15.14 0.01
CA GLY A 87 1.27 15.54 -0.84
C GLY A 87 1.21 14.93 -2.23
N SER A 88 0.85 13.64 -2.34
CA SER A 88 0.65 12.98 -3.63
C SER A 88 -0.48 13.63 -4.41
N LEU A 89 -1.62 13.90 -3.77
CA LEU A 89 -2.77 14.54 -4.40
C LEU A 89 -2.43 15.94 -4.90
N ALA A 90 -1.80 16.77 -4.06
CA ALA A 90 -1.38 18.11 -4.44
C ALA A 90 -0.43 18.09 -5.64
N PHE A 91 0.54 17.17 -5.64
CA PHE A 91 1.46 16.98 -6.75
C PHE A 91 0.74 16.52 -8.03
N SER A 92 -0.14 15.50 -7.96
CA SER A 92 -0.90 15.01 -9.11
C SER A 92 -1.76 16.12 -9.71
N VAL A 93 -2.45 16.91 -8.88
CA VAL A 93 -3.23 18.07 -9.34
C VAL A 93 -2.34 19.09 -10.03
N GLY A 94 -1.18 19.42 -9.45
CA GLY A 94 -0.22 20.34 -10.07
C GLY A 94 0.26 19.86 -11.45
N ILE A 95 0.59 18.56 -11.57
CA ILE A 95 0.99 17.95 -12.85
C ILE A 95 -0.15 17.99 -13.88
N ILE A 96 -1.38 17.66 -13.47
CA ILE A 96 -2.56 17.68 -14.35
C ILE A 96 -2.84 19.10 -14.85
N VAL A 97 -2.85 20.09 -13.94
CA VAL A 97 -3.07 21.50 -14.29
C VAL A 97 -1.97 21.99 -15.23
N ALA A 98 -0.70 21.72 -14.92
CA ALA A 98 0.42 22.10 -15.78
C ALA A 98 0.31 21.46 -17.19
N ALA A 99 -0.06 20.19 -17.27
CA ALA A 99 -0.23 19.50 -18.55
C ALA A 99 -1.37 20.11 -19.38
N ILE A 100 -2.51 20.45 -18.75
CA ILE A 100 -3.62 21.13 -19.42
C ILE A 100 -3.19 22.50 -19.94
N LEU A 101 -2.43 23.27 -19.16
CA LEU A 101 -1.95 24.59 -19.56
C LEU A 101 -0.95 24.54 -20.72
N LEU A 102 -0.12 23.50 -20.77
CA LEU A 102 0.94 23.36 -21.79
C LEU A 102 0.45 22.67 -23.09
N PHE A 103 -0.44 21.69 -22.98
CA PHE A 103 -0.81 20.80 -24.08
C PHE A 103 -2.32 20.78 -24.38
N GLY A 104 -3.13 21.51 -23.59
CA GLY A 104 -4.58 21.52 -23.69
C GLY A 104 -5.25 20.31 -23.02
N GLN A 105 -6.59 20.30 -23.01
CA GLN A 105 -7.38 19.26 -22.32
C GLN A 105 -7.32 17.88 -23.00
N THR A 106 -6.92 17.82 -24.27
CA THR A 106 -6.78 16.56 -25.02
C THR A 106 -5.73 15.64 -24.40
N VAL A 107 -4.80 16.16 -23.60
CA VAL A 107 -3.81 15.38 -22.83
C VAL A 107 -4.46 14.38 -21.84
N LEU A 108 -5.69 14.65 -21.40
CA LEU A 108 -6.43 13.80 -20.45
C LEU A 108 -7.11 12.60 -21.12
N LEU A 109 -7.16 12.58 -22.46
CA LEU A 109 -7.82 11.53 -23.20
C LEU A 109 -6.88 10.32 -23.32
N PRO A 110 -7.37 9.07 -23.12
CA PRO A 110 -6.54 7.87 -23.23
C PRO A 110 -5.85 7.69 -24.59
N GLN A 111 -6.37 8.30 -25.65
CA GLN A 111 -5.79 8.24 -27.00
C GLN A 111 -4.63 9.23 -27.21
N SER A 112 -4.40 10.15 -26.26
CA SER A 112 -3.32 11.12 -26.34
C SER A 112 -1.96 10.45 -26.20
N PRO A 113 -0.95 10.81 -27.02
CA PRO A 113 0.40 10.26 -26.88
C PRO A 113 1.06 10.62 -25.54
N TYR A 114 0.54 11.64 -24.84
CA TYR A 114 1.04 12.09 -23.55
C TYR A 114 0.36 11.44 -22.34
N TYR A 115 -0.75 10.72 -22.55
CA TYR A 115 -1.59 10.20 -21.46
C TYR A 115 -0.81 9.25 -20.53
N PHE A 116 -0.02 8.33 -21.10
CA PHE A 116 0.81 7.42 -20.32
C PHE A 116 1.81 8.15 -19.41
N TRP A 117 2.48 9.18 -19.95
CA TRP A 117 3.44 9.98 -19.20
C TRP A 117 2.76 10.80 -18.11
N LEU A 118 1.58 11.35 -18.39
CA LEU A 118 0.79 12.10 -17.42
C LEU A 118 0.46 11.23 -16.20
N ILE A 119 -0.07 10.03 -16.42
CA ILE A 119 -0.41 9.09 -15.33
C ILE A 119 0.84 8.63 -14.57
N THR A 120 1.94 8.35 -15.29
CA THR A 120 3.22 7.96 -14.68
C THR A 120 3.76 9.05 -13.76
N LEU A 121 3.79 10.30 -14.23
CA LEU A 121 4.23 11.43 -13.43
C LEU A 121 3.30 11.70 -12.26
N ALA A 122 1.98 11.66 -12.47
CA ALA A 122 1.00 11.90 -11.42
C ALA A 122 1.09 10.89 -10.27
N THR A 123 1.54 9.66 -10.53
CA THR A 123 1.68 8.58 -9.53
C THR A 123 3.07 8.51 -8.88
N LEU A 124 4.04 9.26 -9.41
CA LEU A 124 5.43 9.23 -8.96
C LEU A 124 5.62 9.49 -7.45
N PRO A 125 4.93 10.43 -6.80
CA PRO A 125 5.10 10.66 -5.36
C PRO A 125 4.72 9.44 -4.51
N ALA A 126 3.64 8.73 -4.87
CA ALA A 126 3.22 7.53 -4.17
C ALA A 126 4.25 6.40 -4.34
N PHE A 127 4.84 6.29 -5.53
CA PHE A 127 5.92 5.34 -5.79
C PHE A 127 7.18 5.68 -4.96
N ILE A 128 7.60 6.95 -4.94
CA ILE A 128 8.73 7.43 -4.12
C ILE A 128 8.49 7.16 -2.64
N ALA A 129 7.29 7.45 -2.12
CA ALA A 129 6.94 7.18 -0.72
C ALA A 129 7.03 5.68 -0.39
N THR A 130 6.60 4.81 -1.31
CA THR A 130 6.68 3.35 -1.16
C THR A 130 8.13 2.86 -1.16
N LEU A 131 8.97 3.39 -2.07
CA LEU A 131 10.40 3.09 -2.08
C LEU A 131 11.07 3.55 -0.79
N TRP A 132 10.76 4.76 -0.33
CA TRP A 132 11.28 5.28 0.93
C TRP A 132 10.89 4.36 2.11
N LEU A 133 9.63 3.91 2.18
CA LEU A 133 9.19 2.96 3.19
C LEU A 133 9.94 1.62 3.13
N HIS A 134 10.23 1.13 1.93
CA HIS A 134 11.01 -0.09 1.74
C HIS A 134 12.46 0.07 2.21
N PHE A 135 13.11 1.20 1.86
CA PHE A 135 14.52 1.43 2.18
C PHE A 135 14.78 1.99 3.58
N ALA A 136 13.79 2.61 4.24
CA ALA A 136 13.94 3.12 5.60
C ALA A 136 14.35 1.98 6.56
N LYS A 137 15.33 2.19 7.44
CA LYS A 137 15.72 1.19 8.47
C LYS A 137 14.65 1.17 9.55
N GLY A 138 14.23 -0.03 9.93
CA GLY A 138 13.36 -0.22 11.08
C GLY A 138 14.14 -0.07 12.39
N ASP A 139 13.45 0.29 13.45
CA ASP A 139 14.02 0.38 14.79
C ASP A 139 14.32 -1.01 15.34
N GLU A 140 15.43 -1.12 16.05
CA GLU A 140 15.83 -2.36 16.71
C GLU A 140 15.05 -2.54 18.03
N GLY A 141 14.78 -3.78 18.40
CA GLY A 141 14.07 -4.08 19.65
C GLY A 141 12.59 -3.68 19.65
N ARG A 142 12.05 -3.36 20.82
CA ARG A 142 10.63 -3.03 21.05
C ARG A 142 10.41 -1.52 20.94
N ASN A 143 9.34 -1.11 20.27
CA ASN A 143 8.86 0.28 20.28
C ASN A 143 7.38 0.35 20.71
N ARG A 144 6.75 1.53 20.65
CA ARG A 144 5.35 1.73 21.08
C ARG A 144 4.32 0.93 20.29
N TYR A 145 4.69 0.41 19.12
CA TYR A 145 3.80 -0.37 18.25
C TYR A 145 3.99 -1.89 18.38
N GLY A 146 4.98 -2.35 19.16
CA GLY A 146 5.21 -3.78 19.43
C GLY A 146 6.68 -4.20 19.36
N PRO A 147 6.95 -5.50 19.54
CA PRO A 147 8.29 -6.04 19.40
C PRO A 147 8.77 -6.00 17.95
N ALA A 148 10.07 -6.14 17.74
CA ALA A 148 10.67 -6.28 16.42
C ALA A 148 9.99 -7.42 15.62
N PRO A 149 9.77 -7.24 14.31
CA PRO A 149 9.22 -8.30 13.46
C PRO A 149 10.10 -9.55 13.46
N GLY A 150 9.48 -10.73 13.59
CA GLY A 150 10.17 -12.02 13.58
C GLY A 150 10.57 -12.48 12.18
N GLN A 151 10.91 -13.77 12.04
CA GLN A 151 11.33 -14.36 10.76
C GLN A 151 10.25 -14.27 9.66
N SER A 152 8.97 -14.31 10.04
CA SER A 152 7.84 -14.14 9.10
C SER A 152 7.75 -12.75 8.49
N GLY A 153 8.47 -11.77 9.06
CA GLY A 153 8.42 -10.37 8.64
C GLY A 153 7.38 -9.53 9.36
N PHE A 154 6.58 -10.10 10.27
CA PHE A 154 5.51 -9.42 11.00
C PHE A 154 5.70 -9.53 12.52
N SER A 155 5.17 -8.58 13.28
CA SER A 155 4.92 -8.71 14.73
C SER A 155 3.46 -8.42 15.07
N ALA A 156 2.96 -9.08 16.12
CA ALA A 156 1.62 -8.84 16.65
C ALA A 156 1.52 -7.47 17.32
N GLY A 157 0.34 -6.85 17.24
CA GLY A 157 0.04 -5.60 17.94
C GLY A 157 -0.09 -5.79 19.45
N TYR A 158 0.01 -4.69 20.19
CA TYR A 158 -0.05 -4.68 21.66
C TYR A 158 -1.33 -5.30 22.29
N PRO A 159 -2.55 -5.17 21.71
CA PRO A 159 -3.75 -5.81 22.27
C PRO A 159 -3.69 -7.34 22.21
N ASP A 160 -3.17 -7.89 21.10
CA ASP A 160 -3.11 -9.33 20.86
C ASP A 160 -2.12 -10.03 21.82
N GLN A 161 -1.08 -9.32 22.26
CA GLN A 161 -0.12 -9.85 23.24
C GLN A 161 -0.71 -9.97 24.65
N LYS A 162 -1.52 -8.99 25.07
CA LYS A 162 -2.21 -9.07 26.37
C LYS A 162 -3.24 -10.19 26.37
N LEU A 163 -3.97 -10.38 25.28
CA LEU A 163 -4.90 -11.49 25.10
C LEU A 163 -4.18 -12.85 25.13
N ALA A 164 -3.08 -13.01 24.41
CA ALA A 164 -2.29 -14.24 24.46
C ALA A 164 -1.79 -14.55 25.89
N ALA A 165 -1.25 -13.54 26.58
CA ALA A 165 -0.77 -13.69 27.96
C ALA A 165 -1.89 -13.97 28.99
N LEU A 166 -3.14 -13.61 28.69
CA LEU A 166 -4.31 -13.89 29.54
C LEU A 166 -4.94 -15.26 29.26
N VAL A 167 -4.77 -15.80 28.03
CA VAL A 167 -5.25 -17.14 27.66
C VAL A 167 -4.31 -18.23 28.19
N ASP A 168 -3.04 -17.89 28.41
CA ASP A 168 -2.03 -18.81 28.96
C ASP A 168 -2.03 -18.86 30.51
N GLN A 169 -2.94 -18.16 31.20
CA GLN A 169 -3.15 -18.19 32.66
C GLN A 169 -4.38 -19.03 33.02
#